data_AF-J9CQJ2-F1
#
_entry.id   AF-J9CQJ2-F1
#
_cell.length_a   1.000
_cell.length_b   1.000
_cell.length_c   1.000
_cell.angle_alpha   90.00
_cell.angle_beta   90.00
_cell.angle_gamma   90.00
#
_symmetry.space_group_name_H-M   'P 1'
#
loop_
_entity.id
_entity.type
_entity.pdbx_description
1 polymer ?
#
loop_
_entity_poly.entity_id
_entity_poly.type
_entity_poly.pdbx_seq_one_letter_code
_entity_poly.pdbx_strand_id
1 'polypeptide(L)'
;MVVSEAGASVYSASKLAAEEFPQYDVNLRSAVSIARRLQDPLAELVKIDPKAVGVGQYQHDMPQKKLNEALDGVVEGCVNTVGVDLNTASAPLLSRVAGLNTSTAKNVVAWREENGEFTSRIQLKKVKGLGPKAFEQCAGFLRLPGAKNALDATAVHPESYPAAKTLLELCGFKGSEIGTPAIQELPQRAKTIGFEKLCAETGVGELTLRDIIAELLQPGRDMRDELPPPLLRTSVMSIEDLKPGMELVGTVRNVIDFGAFVDIGVHQDGLVHISQLSDRFIKHPSQAVSVGDVVKVRVLDVDLKKKRIGLTMKGINQK
;
A
#
# COMPACT_ATOMS: atom_id res chain seq x y z
N MET A 1 19.49 -2.97 -0.22
CA MET A 1 18.06 -2.83 -0.56
C MET A 1 17.88 -1.56 -1.35
N VAL A 2 17.17 -1.59 -2.47
CA VAL A 2 16.95 -0.40 -3.31
C VAL A 2 15.57 0.17 -2.99
N VAL A 3 15.51 1.46 -2.67
CA VAL A 3 14.27 2.18 -2.38
C VAL A 3 14.17 3.35 -3.35
N SER A 4 12.97 3.61 -3.86
CA SER A 4 12.74 4.77 -4.73
C SER A 4 12.94 6.07 -3.96
N GLU A 5 13.74 6.98 -4.51
CA GLU A 5 13.93 8.35 -4.00
C GLU A 5 12.84 9.31 -4.52
N ALA A 6 11.89 8.82 -5.34
CA ALA A 6 10.92 9.67 -6.01
C ALA A 6 10.09 10.49 -5.01
N GLY A 7 10.05 11.81 -5.16
CA GLY A 7 9.37 12.72 -4.24
C GLY A 7 10.06 12.96 -2.89
N ALA A 8 11.22 12.34 -2.59
CA ALA A 8 11.94 12.56 -1.33
C ALA A 8 12.45 14.01 -1.21
N SER A 9 12.91 14.58 -2.32
CA SER A 9 13.26 16.00 -2.42
C SER A 9 12.06 16.90 -2.13
N VAL A 10 10.88 16.57 -2.67
CA VAL A 10 9.64 17.31 -2.44
C VAL A 10 9.19 17.24 -0.98
N TYR A 11 9.29 16.06 -0.36
CA TYR A 11 9.06 15.92 1.09
C TYR A 11 10.02 16.81 1.88
N SER A 12 11.33 16.72 1.63
CA SER A 12 12.36 17.38 2.44
C SER A 12 12.25 18.91 2.45
N ALA A 13 11.71 19.50 1.38
CA ALA A 13 11.45 20.93 1.24
C ALA A 13 10.04 21.35 1.72
N SER A 14 9.20 20.39 2.15
CA SER A 14 7.83 20.66 2.58
C SER A 14 7.77 21.28 3.98
N LYS A 15 6.66 21.99 4.26
CA LYS A 15 6.36 22.50 5.60
C LYS A 15 6.24 21.36 6.63
N LEU A 16 5.64 20.24 6.23
CA LEU A 16 5.50 19.06 7.07
C LEU A 16 6.86 18.50 7.51
N ALA A 17 7.83 18.36 6.61
CA ALA A 17 9.16 17.88 6.98
C ALA A 17 9.91 18.90 7.86
N ALA A 18 9.67 20.19 7.68
CA ALA A 18 10.22 21.23 8.55
C ALA A 18 9.60 21.21 9.96
N GLU A 19 8.33 20.83 10.08
CA GLU A 19 7.63 20.63 11.36
C GLU A 19 8.10 19.32 12.04
N GLU A 20 8.26 18.23 11.30
CA GLU A 20 8.74 16.94 11.84
C GLU A 20 10.22 17.01 12.26
N PHE A 21 11.06 17.75 11.52
CA PHE A 21 12.50 17.84 11.75
C PHE A 21 13.05 19.27 11.62
N PRO A 22 12.71 20.18 12.55
CA PRO A 22 13.17 21.58 12.50
C PRO A 22 14.69 21.73 12.50
N GLN A 23 15.38 20.81 13.17
CA GLN A 23 16.83 20.80 13.38
C GLN A 23 17.64 20.18 12.24
N TYR A 24 17.00 19.52 11.28
CA TYR A 24 17.66 18.88 10.14
C TYR A 24 17.63 19.78 8.91
N ASP A 25 18.69 19.72 8.11
CA ASP A 25 18.72 20.33 6.80
C ASP A 25 17.92 19.50 5.78
N VAL A 26 17.78 20.02 4.57
CA VAL A 26 17.00 19.39 3.49
C VAL A 26 17.57 18.01 3.13
N ASN A 27 18.89 17.86 3.14
CA ASN A 27 19.54 16.60 2.76
C ASN A 27 19.27 15.49 3.79
N LEU A 28 19.41 15.81 5.08
CA LEU A 28 19.12 14.87 6.16
C LEU A 28 17.64 14.50 6.21
N ARG A 29 16.72 15.45 5.98
CA ARG A 29 15.28 15.15 5.87
C ARG A 29 14.98 14.20 4.72
N SER A 30 15.63 14.38 3.57
CA SER A 30 15.50 13.47 2.43
C SER A 30 15.98 12.05 2.79
N ALA A 31 17.15 11.94 3.44
CA ALA A 31 17.68 10.66 3.90
C ALA A 31 16.76 9.94 4.90
N VAL A 32 16.15 10.70 5.84
CA VAL A 32 15.16 10.15 6.78
C VAL A 32 13.93 9.61 6.03
N SER A 33 13.43 10.33 5.02
CA SER A 33 12.29 9.86 4.22
C SER A 33 12.60 8.56 3.50
N ILE A 34 13.79 8.44 2.89
CA ILE A 34 14.22 7.21 2.20
C ILE A 34 14.29 6.04 3.20
N ALA A 35 14.83 6.27 4.39
CA ALA A 35 14.90 5.25 5.44
C ALA A 35 13.51 4.82 5.94
N ARG A 36 12.56 5.76 6.11
CA ARG A 36 11.19 5.45 6.55
C ARG A 36 10.38 4.71 5.50
N ARG A 37 10.54 5.04 4.21
CA ARG A 37 9.91 4.30 3.10
C ARG A 37 10.30 2.83 3.08
N LEU A 38 11.50 2.52 3.55
CA LEU A 38 11.95 1.14 3.65
C LEU A 38 11.17 0.36 4.72
N GLN A 39 10.79 1.03 5.81
CA GLN A 39 10.05 0.42 6.91
C GLN A 39 8.57 0.28 6.54
N ASP A 40 7.95 1.35 6.05
CA ASP A 40 6.58 1.35 5.55
C ASP A 40 6.44 2.36 4.40
N PRO A 41 6.44 1.89 3.14
CA PRO A 41 6.29 2.77 1.98
C PRO A 41 5.00 3.57 2.01
N LEU A 42 3.89 2.98 2.47
CA LEU A 42 2.58 3.62 2.45
C LEU A 42 2.56 4.79 3.43
N ALA A 43 2.97 4.55 4.67
CA ALA A 43 2.95 5.56 5.74
C ALA A 43 3.85 6.78 5.44
N GLU A 44 4.90 6.60 4.65
CA GLU A 44 5.81 7.68 4.27
C GLU A 44 5.43 8.37 2.95
N LEU A 45 4.95 7.63 1.93
CA LEU A 45 4.56 8.23 0.64
C LEU A 45 3.29 9.09 0.74
N VAL A 46 2.38 8.80 1.66
CA VAL A 46 1.17 9.63 1.90
C VAL A 46 1.48 11.05 2.36
N LYS A 47 2.69 11.31 2.86
CA LYS A 47 3.16 12.63 3.28
C LYS A 47 3.53 13.54 2.11
N ILE A 48 3.57 12.99 0.90
CA ILE A 48 4.01 13.68 -0.31
C ILE A 48 2.79 13.93 -1.19
N ASP A 49 2.82 15.03 -1.95
CA ASP A 49 1.85 15.24 -3.01
C ASP A 49 1.94 14.08 -4.01
N PRO A 50 0.86 13.32 -4.27
CA PRO A 50 0.92 12.14 -5.13
C PRO A 50 1.55 12.40 -6.51
N LYS A 51 1.39 13.60 -7.07
CA LYS A 51 1.98 13.98 -8.36
C LYS A 51 3.51 14.10 -8.32
N ALA A 52 4.07 14.35 -7.14
CA ALA A 52 5.51 14.48 -6.93
C ALA A 52 6.24 13.12 -6.81
N VAL A 53 5.49 12.02 -6.72
CA VAL A 53 6.05 10.66 -6.77
C VAL A 53 6.52 10.31 -8.20
N GLY A 54 6.19 11.12 -9.22
CA GLY A 54 6.70 10.94 -10.58
C GLY A 54 6.05 9.75 -11.27
N VAL A 55 4.74 9.83 -11.48
CA VAL A 55 3.88 8.72 -11.94
C VAL A 55 3.90 8.51 -13.46
N GLY A 56 4.58 9.39 -14.21
CA GLY A 56 4.73 9.24 -15.65
C GLY A 56 5.54 10.38 -16.28
N GLN A 57 6.13 10.09 -17.45
CA GLN A 57 7.03 11.01 -18.16
C GLN A 57 6.36 12.33 -18.56
N TYR A 58 5.10 12.28 -18.99
CA TYR A 58 4.34 13.43 -19.49
C TYR A 58 3.26 13.90 -18.50
N GLN A 59 3.43 13.62 -17.20
CA GLN A 59 2.44 13.98 -16.18
C GLN A 59 2.14 15.49 -16.13
N HIS A 60 3.07 16.33 -16.56
CA HIS A 60 2.92 17.79 -16.61
C HIS A 60 2.06 18.27 -17.77
N ASP A 61 1.95 17.48 -18.84
CA ASP A 61 1.16 17.80 -20.04
C ASP A 61 -0.31 17.38 -19.89
N MET A 62 -0.62 16.65 -18.82
CA MET A 62 -1.97 16.18 -18.54
C MET A 62 -2.84 17.26 -17.87
N PRO A 63 -4.17 17.20 -18.01
CA PRO A 63 -5.08 18.06 -17.25
C PRO A 63 -4.90 17.85 -15.74
N GLN A 64 -4.27 18.82 -15.07
CA GLN A 64 -3.79 18.68 -13.69
C GLN A 64 -4.90 18.34 -12.70
N LYS A 65 -6.11 18.89 -12.88
CA LYS A 65 -7.26 18.56 -12.02
C LYS A 65 -7.62 17.07 -12.08
N LYS A 66 -7.73 16.50 -13.28
CA LYS A 66 -8.08 15.09 -13.47
C LYS A 66 -6.96 14.17 -12.97
N LEU A 67 -5.70 14.56 -13.18
CA LEU A 67 -4.56 13.83 -12.66
C LEU A 67 -4.59 13.77 -11.13
N ASN A 68 -4.82 14.91 -10.46
CA ASN A 68 -4.89 14.95 -9.00
C ASN A 68 -6.04 14.11 -8.47
N GLU A 69 -7.25 14.22 -9.04
CA GLU A 69 -8.40 13.41 -8.63
C GLU A 69 -8.13 11.90 -8.77
N ALA A 70 -7.48 11.49 -9.87
CA ALA A 70 -7.12 10.09 -10.08
C ALA A 70 -6.07 9.60 -9.07
N LEU A 71 -5.02 10.39 -8.83
CA LEU A 71 -3.95 10.02 -7.91
C LEU A 71 -4.42 10.02 -6.46
N ASP A 72 -5.23 11.00 -6.06
CA ASP A 72 -5.83 11.05 -4.72
C ASP A 72 -6.73 9.82 -4.50
N GLY A 73 -7.51 9.42 -5.51
CA GLY A 73 -8.33 8.20 -5.44
C GLY A 73 -7.51 6.91 -5.32
N VAL A 74 -6.34 6.82 -5.98
CA VAL A 74 -5.42 5.68 -5.80
C VAL A 74 -4.86 5.65 -4.38
N VAL A 75 -4.43 6.81 -3.86
CA VAL A 75 -3.88 6.88 -2.49
C VAL A 75 -4.94 6.53 -1.45
N GLU A 76 -6.15 7.07 -1.59
CA GLU A 76 -7.29 6.71 -0.75
C GLU A 76 -7.58 5.20 -0.84
N GLY A 77 -7.65 4.65 -2.05
CA GLY A 77 -7.87 3.21 -2.26
C GLY A 77 -6.81 2.34 -1.56
N CYS A 78 -5.52 2.67 -1.71
CA CYS A 78 -4.42 1.95 -1.06
C CYS A 78 -4.50 2.03 0.47
N VAL A 79 -4.73 3.22 1.04
CA VAL A 79 -4.78 3.42 2.49
C VAL A 79 -5.96 2.66 3.11
N ASN A 80 -7.14 2.73 2.49
CA ASN A 80 -8.32 2.08 3.03
C ASN A 80 -8.30 0.56 2.81
N THR A 81 -7.66 0.07 1.74
CA THR A 81 -7.47 -1.37 1.53
C THR A 81 -6.52 -1.96 2.58
N VAL A 82 -5.39 -1.28 2.84
CA VAL A 82 -4.44 -1.73 3.85
C VAL A 82 -5.01 -1.55 5.25
N GLY A 83 -5.77 -0.49 5.51
CA GLY A 83 -6.25 -0.11 6.84
C GLY A 83 -5.16 0.58 7.67
N VAL A 84 -5.57 1.25 8.75
CA VAL A 84 -4.70 2.15 9.51
C VAL A 84 -4.85 1.89 11.00
N ASP A 85 -3.74 1.73 11.71
CA ASP A 85 -3.75 1.66 13.17
C ASP A 85 -4.01 3.04 13.77
N LEU A 86 -5.10 3.15 14.51
CA LEU A 86 -5.60 4.39 15.08
C LEU A 86 -4.63 5.02 16.11
N ASN A 87 -3.84 4.21 16.82
CA ASN A 87 -2.94 4.69 17.87
C ASN A 87 -1.56 5.11 17.36
N THR A 88 -1.11 4.54 16.25
CA THR A 88 0.24 4.79 15.73
C THR A 88 0.26 5.66 14.47
N ALA A 89 -0.84 5.71 13.71
CA ALA A 89 -0.87 6.45 12.45
C ALA A 89 -0.63 7.95 12.60
N SER A 90 0.04 8.53 11.61
CA SER A 90 0.27 9.97 11.52
C SER A 90 -0.98 10.71 11.02
N ALA A 91 -1.07 12.02 11.30
CA ALA A 91 -2.18 12.83 10.79
C ALA A 91 -2.27 12.83 9.24
N PRO A 92 -1.16 12.88 8.46
CA PRO A 92 -1.22 12.71 7.01
C PRO A 92 -1.84 11.37 6.58
N LEU A 93 -1.47 10.26 7.23
CA LEU A 93 -2.04 8.94 6.91
C LEU A 93 -3.55 8.88 7.24
N LEU A 94 -3.93 9.35 8.42
CA LEU A 94 -5.35 9.41 8.84
C LEU A 94 -6.19 10.29 7.90
N SER A 95 -5.63 11.36 7.33
CA SER A 95 -6.35 12.22 6.38
C SER A 95 -6.69 11.56 5.05
N ARG A 96 -6.12 10.38 4.77
CA ARG A 96 -6.41 9.55 3.57
C ARG A 96 -7.42 8.44 3.85
N VAL A 97 -7.86 8.29 5.10
CA VAL A 97 -8.92 7.35 5.48
C VAL A 97 -10.28 7.90 5.05
N ALA A 98 -11.12 7.05 4.47
CA ALA A 98 -12.46 7.42 4.03
C ALA A 98 -13.25 8.07 5.18
N GLY A 99 -13.92 9.19 4.90
CA GLY A 99 -14.68 9.95 5.89
C GLY A 99 -13.85 10.84 6.82
N LEU A 100 -12.52 10.81 6.75
CA LEU A 100 -11.64 11.75 7.44
C LEU A 100 -11.11 12.83 6.48
N ASN A 101 -10.67 13.93 7.07
CA ASN A 101 -10.02 15.04 6.38
C ASN A 101 -8.86 15.56 7.24
N THR A 102 -8.08 16.52 6.74
CA THR A 102 -6.92 17.06 7.45
C THR A 102 -7.25 17.58 8.85
N SER A 103 -8.42 18.20 9.06
CA SER A 103 -8.80 18.74 10.37
C SER A 103 -9.18 17.65 11.36
N THR A 104 -10.03 16.71 10.93
CA THR A 104 -10.45 15.57 11.77
C THR A 104 -9.30 14.63 12.08
N ALA A 105 -8.40 14.39 11.13
CA ALA A 105 -7.17 13.62 11.36
C ALA A 105 -6.28 14.26 12.44
N LYS A 106 -6.09 15.58 12.43
CA LYS A 106 -5.38 16.30 13.50
C LYS A 106 -6.09 16.17 14.85
N ASN A 107 -7.42 16.26 14.87
CA ASN A 107 -8.20 16.12 16.09
C ASN A 107 -8.13 14.69 16.66
N VAL A 108 -8.02 13.66 15.82
CA VAL A 108 -7.80 12.27 16.27
C VAL A 108 -6.46 12.15 16.98
N VAL A 109 -5.38 12.71 16.40
CA VAL A 109 -4.04 12.70 17.02
C VAL A 109 -4.04 13.50 18.33
N ALA A 110 -4.60 14.71 18.32
CA ALA A 110 -4.70 15.53 19.53
C ALA A 110 -5.51 14.81 20.64
N TRP A 111 -6.60 14.13 20.27
CA TRP A 111 -7.40 13.38 21.23
C TRP A 111 -6.59 12.30 21.94
N ARG A 112 -5.77 11.51 21.22
CA ARG A 112 -4.95 10.46 21.84
C ARG A 112 -3.75 11.00 22.63
N GLU A 113 -3.24 12.17 22.26
CA GLU A 113 -2.20 12.85 23.05
C GLU A 113 -2.75 13.39 24.38
N GLU A 114 -3.99 13.87 24.39
CA GLU A 114 -4.66 14.41 25.59
C GLU A 114 -5.28 13.33 26.49
N ASN A 115 -5.86 12.27 25.91
CA ASN A 115 -6.66 11.28 26.63
C ASN A 115 -5.98 9.91 26.75
N GLY A 116 -4.81 9.74 26.14
CA GLY A 116 -4.14 8.45 25.99
C GLY A 116 -4.66 7.64 24.80
N GLU A 117 -4.15 6.42 24.67
CA GLU A 117 -4.47 5.53 23.56
C GLU A 117 -5.96 5.17 23.48
N PHE A 118 -6.46 5.03 22.23
CA PHE A 118 -7.77 4.47 21.98
C PHE A 118 -7.78 2.98 22.35
N THR A 119 -8.79 2.58 23.12
CA THR A 119 -9.04 1.18 23.53
C THR A 119 -10.26 0.58 22.82
N SER A 120 -11.08 1.43 22.20
CA SER A 120 -12.17 0.98 21.32
C SER A 120 -12.51 2.04 20.27
N ARG A 121 -12.94 1.58 19.09
CA ARG A 121 -13.41 2.44 17.99
C ARG A 121 -14.51 3.40 18.42
N ILE A 122 -15.39 3.00 19.36
CA ILE A 122 -16.50 3.83 19.82
C ILE A 122 -16.01 5.17 20.41
N GLN A 123 -14.79 5.22 20.95
CA GLN A 123 -14.19 6.45 21.47
C GLN A 123 -13.95 7.51 20.38
N LEU A 124 -13.89 7.13 19.09
CA LEU A 124 -13.84 8.08 17.97
C LEU A 124 -15.02 9.05 17.96
N LYS A 125 -16.19 8.64 18.48
CA LYS A 125 -17.37 9.52 18.61
C LYS A 125 -17.14 10.69 19.57
N LYS A 126 -16.10 10.64 20.41
CA LYS A 126 -15.70 11.72 21.33
C LYS A 126 -14.73 12.71 20.67
N VAL A 127 -14.21 12.40 19.48
CA VAL A 127 -13.27 13.28 18.78
C VAL A 127 -14.01 14.48 18.21
N LYS A 128 -13.47 15.67 18.46
CA LYS A 128 -14.03 16.93 17.97
C LYS A 128 -14.12 16.93 16.44
N GLY A 129 -15.29 17.28 15.91
CA GLY A 129 -15.53 17.37 14.47
C GLY A 129 -15.77 16.02 13.76
N LEU A 130 -15.73 14.90 14.49
CA LEU A 130 -16.05 13.57 13.96
C LEU A 130 -17.52 13.24 14.25
N GLY A 131 -18.39 13.53 13.28
CA GLY A 131 -19.83 13.27 13.39
C GLY A 131 -20.20 11.80 13.14
N PRO A 132 -21.48 11.41 13.37
CA PRO A 132 -21.94 10.03 13.19
C PRO A 132 -21.70 9.46 11.79
N LYS A 133 -21.91 10.27 10.74
CA LYS A 133 -21.62 9.86 9.35
C LYS A 133 -20.14 9.67 9.10
N ALA A 134 -19.29 10.56 9.63
CA ALA A 134 -17.85 10.41 9.49
C ALA A 134 -17.35 9.14 10.19
N PHE A 135 -17.90 8.84 11.38
CA PHE A 135 -17.65 7.59 12.10
C PHE A 135 -18.04 6.36 11.27
N GLU A 136 -19.23 6.34 10.70
CA GLU A 136 -19.72 5.26 9.84
C GLU A 136 -18.82 5.05 8.62
N GLN A 137 -18.29 6.12 8.03
CA GLN A 137 -17.41 6.01 6.86
C GLN A 137 -15.99 5.54 7.22
N CYS A 138 -15.46 5.91 8.39
CA CYS A 138 -14.06 5.64 8.73
C CYS A 138 -13.83 4.41 9.61
N ALA A 139 -14.83 3.98 10.41
CA ALA A 139 -14.60 3.03 11.50
C ALA A 139 -14.12 1.65 11.04
N GLY A 140 -14.48 1.21 9.83
CA GLY A 140 -14.05 -0.08 9.28
C GLY A 140 -12.57 -0.11 8.88
N PHE A 141 -11.99 1.05 8.56
CA PHE A 141 -10.62 1.19 8.10
C PHE A 141 -9.63 1.49 9.23
N LEU A 142 -10.12 1.96 10.37
CA LEU A 142 -9.32 2.27 11.57
C LEU A 142 -9.24 1.05 12.48
N ARG A 143 -8.06 0.49 12.70
CA ARG A 143 -7.86 -0.71 13.52
C ARG A 143 -7.23 -0.38 14.86
N LEU A 144 -7.49 -1.23 15.84
CA LEU A 144 -6.87 -1.19 17.17
C LEU A 144 -6.28 -2.56 17.49
N PRO A 145 -5.02 -2.82 17.10
CA PRO A 145 -4.31 -4.02 17.50
C PRO A 145 -4.29 -4.15 19.03
N GLY A 146 -4.65 -5.31 19.56
CA GLY A 146 -4.66 -5.54 21.01
C GLY A 146 -5.85 -4.92 21.76
N ALA A 147 -6.88 -4.42 21.07
CA ALA A 147 -8.10 -3.94 21.72
C ALA A 147 -8.79 -5.05 22.53
N LYS A 148 -9.49 -4.65 23.61
CA LYS A 148 -10.27 -5.58 24.45
C LYS A 148 -11.36 -6.29 23.65
N ASN A 149 -11.94 -5.60 22.66
CA ASN A 149 -12.83 -6.21 21.69
C ASN A 149 -12.02 -6.63 20.47
N ALA A 150 -11.85 -7.95 20.27
CA ALA A 150 -11.06 -8.48 19.16
C ALA A 150 -11.58 -8.06 17.77
N LEU A 151 -12.86 -7.70 17.64
CA LEU A 151 -13.42 -7.16 16.39
C LEU A 151 -12.82 -5.79 16.01
N ASP A 152 -12.37 -4.99 16.99
CA ASP A 152 -11.75 -3.68 16.72
C ASP A 152 -10.36 -3.82 16.05
N ALA A 153 -9.78 -5.03 16.04
CA ALA A 153 -8.56 -5.36 15.31
C ALA A 153 -8.81 -5.86 13.88
N THR A 154 -10.07 -6.13 13.50
CA THR A 154 -10.48 -6.64 12.18
C THR A 154 -10.98 -5.52 11.27
N ALA A 155 -11.17 -5.76 9.97
CA ALA A 155 -11.90 -4.84 9.08
C ALA A 155 -13.43 -4.92 9.23
N VAL A 156 -13.95 -5.79 10.12
CA VAL A 156 -15.40 -5.86 10.38
C VAL A 156 -15.87 -4.51 10.89
N HIS A 157 -16.85 -3.93 10.19
CA HIS A 157 -17.40 -2.64 10.55
C HIS A 157 -18.24 -2.73 11.85
N PRO A 158 -18.23 -1.70 12.74
CA PRO A 158 -19.03 -1.73 13.97
C PRO A 158 -20.53 -1.97 13.80
N GLU A 159 -21.10 -1.63 12.64
CA GLU A 159 -22.51 -1.94 12.33
C GLU A 159 -22.78 -3.47 12.27
N SER A 160 -21.75 -4.24 11.89
CA SER A 160 -21.82 -5.69 11.72
C SER A 160 -21.35 -6.46 12.96
N TYR A 161 -21.05 -5.78 14.07
CA TYR A 161 -20.68 -6.45 15.32
C TYR A 161 -21.76 -7.38 15.87
N PRO A 162 -23.07 -7.03 15.85
CA PRO A 162 -24.12 -7.96 16.24
C PRO A 162 -24.12 -9.22 15.37
N ALA A 163 -23.95 -9.07 14.05
CA ALA A 163 -23.89 -10.18 13.11
C ALA A 163 -22.68 -11.09 13.37
N ALA A 164 -21.49 -10.51 13.56
CA ALA A 164 -20.27 -11.27 13.87
C ALA A 164 -20.39 -12.04 15.20
N LYS A 165 -20.98 -11.44 16.24
CA LYS A 165 -21.22 -12.12 17.53
C LYS A 165 -22.20 -13.28 17.37
N THR A 166 -23.30 -13.07 16.67
CA THR A 166 -24.31 -14.11 16.40
C THR A 166 -23.70 -15.26 15.60
N LEU A 167 -22.89 -14.98 14.59
CA LEU A 167 -22.16 -15.98 13.81
C LEU A 167 -21.25 -16.84 14.70
N LEU A 168 -20.47 -16.20 15.58
CA LEU A 168 -19.59 -16.90 16.52
C LEU A 168 -20.38 -17.81 17.45
N GLU A 169 -21.47 -17.32 18.03
CA GLU A 169 -22.34 -18.07 18.93
C GLU A 169 -22.96 -19.30 18.23
N LEU A 170 -23.52 -19.12 17.03
CA LEU A 170 -24.12 -20.21 16.25
C LEU A 170 -23.09 -21.26 15.83
N CYS A 171 -21.84 -20.85 15.59
CA CYS A 171 -20.75 -21.76 15.24
C CYS A 171 -20.01 -22.32 16.47
N GLY A 172 -20.38 -21.91 17.68
CA GLY A 172 -19.79 -22.39 18.93
C GLY A 172 -18.39 -21.85 19.22
N PHE A 173 -18.09 -20.62 18.83
CA PHE A 173 -16.84 -19.91 19.11
C PHE A 173 -17.05 -18.70 20.02
N LYS A 174 -15.98 -18.30 20.71
CA LYS A 174 -15.91 -17.09 21.53
C LYS A 174 -15.11 -16.01 20.82
N GLY A 175 -15.38 -14.74 21.14
CA GLY A 175 -14.61 -13.62 20.61
C GLY A 175 -13.11 -13.66 20.93
N SER A 176 -12.70 -14.35 22.00
CA SER A 176 -11.29 -14.56 22.34
C SER A 176 -10.55 -15.53 21.42
N GLU A 177 -11.28 -16.31 20.61
CA GLU A 177 -10.70 -17.28 19.67
C GLU A 177 -10.43 -16.66 18.29
N ILE A 178 -10.86 -15.42 18.06
CA ILE A 178 -10.63 -14.64 16.84
C ILE A 178 -9.12 -14.56 16.56
N GLY A 179 -8.70 -14.89 15.34
CA GLY A 179 -7.29 -14.94 14.93
C GLY A 179 -6.45 -16.07 15.53
N THR A 180 -7.04 -17.00 16.30
CA THR A 180 -6.32 -18.15 16.87
C THR A 180 -6.48 -19.41 16.00
N PRO A 181 -5.64 -20.44 16.15
CA PRO A 181 -5.83 -21.70 15.42
C PRO A 181 -7.21 -22.35 15.65
N ALA A 182 -7.87 -22.09 16.79
CA ALA A 182 -9.18 -22.65 17.10
C ALA A 182 -10.27 -22.19 16.11
N ILE A 183 -10.19 -20.95 15.62
CA ILE A 183 -11.23 -20.40 14.74
C ILE A 183 -11.11 -20.85 13.28
N GLN A 184 -10.06 -21.60 12.92
CA GLN A 184 -9.86 -22.11 11.56
C GLN A 184 -10.98 -23.05 11.08
N GLU A 185 -11.72 -23.66 12.00
CA GLU A 185 -12.90 -24.49 11.68
C GLU A 185 -14.15 -23.68 11.34
N LEU A 186 -14.17 -22.35 11.59
CA LEU A 186 -15.32 -21.48 11.39
C LEU A 186 -15.96 -21.60 9.98
N PRO A 187 -15.20 -21.59 8.87
CA PRO A 187 -15.79 -21.70 7.53
C PRO A 187 -16.48 -23.05 7.31
N GLN A 188 -15.97 -24.14 7.90
CA GLN A 188 -16.58 -25.46 7.78
C GLN A 188 -17.85 -25.55 8.60
N ARG A 189 -17.85 -25.05 9.85
CA ARG A 189 -19.06 -25.01 10.67
C ARG A 189 -20.14 -24.13 10.05
N ALA A 190 -19.76 -22.99 9.49
CA ALA A 190 -20.69 -22.10 8.78
C ALA A 190 -21.34 -22.80 7.57
N LYS A 191 -20.54 -23.55 6.78
CA LYS A 191 -21.06 -24.36 5.67
C LYS A 191 -22.02 -25.46 6.13
N THR A 192 -21.72 -26.15 7.23
CA THR A 192 -22.57 -27.21 7.79
C THR A 192 -23.92 -26.68 8.27
N ILE A 193 -23.96 -25.49 8.88
CA ILE A 193 -25.21 -24.83 9.29
C ILE A 193 -26.00 -24.32 8.08
N GLY A 194 -25.29 -23.87 7.03
CA GLY A 194 -25.84 -23.35 5.80
C GLY A 194 -25.90 -21.81 5.80
N PHE A 195 -25.42 -21.20 4.72
CA PHE A 195 -25.33 -19.75 4.59
C PHE A 195 -26.71 -19.07 4.61
N GLU A 196 -27.75 -19.68 4.04
CA GLU A 196 -29.11 -19.12 4.06
C GLU A 196 -29.63 -18.91 5.50
N LYS A 197 -29.46 -19.94 6.34
CA LYS A 197 -29.88 -19.87 7.75
C LYS A 197 -29.06 -18.84 8.51
N LEU A 198 -27.74 -18.83 8.31
CA LEU A 198 -26.87 -17.84 8.97
C LEU A 198 -27.21 -16.41 8.56
N CYS A 199 -27.51 -16.15 7.28
CA CYS A 199 -27.93 -14.82 6.82
C CYS A 199 -29.25 -14.39 7.48
N ALA A 200 -30.21 -15.30 7.62
CA ALA A 200 -31.49 -15.02 8.29
C ALA A 200 -31.31 -14.65 9.77
N GLU A 201 -30.45 -15.37 10.49
CA GLU A 201 -30.20 -15.12 11.93
C GLU A 201 -29.31 -13.90 12.18
N THR A 202 -28.32 -13.67 11.32
CA THR A 202 -27.37 -12.55 11.47
C THR A 202 -27.87 -11.23 10.90
N GLY A 203 -28.86 -11.28 9.99
CA GLY A 203 -29.44 -10.11 9.33
C GLY A 203 -28.56 -9.47 8.26
N VAL A 204 -27.46 -10.12 7.85
CA VAL A 204 -26.55 -9.65 6.80
C VAL A 204 -26.62 -10.54 5.55
N GLY A 205 -26.25 -9.99 4.40
CA GLY A 205 -26.16 -10.74 3.15
C GLY A 205 -24.98 -11.72 3.13
N GLU A 206 -25.04 -12.69 2.22
CA GLU A 206 -24.03 -13.76 2.14
C GLU A 206 -22.61 -13.24 1.89
N LEU A 207 -22.45 -12.22 1.05
CA LEU A 207 -21.13 -11.62 0.77
C LEU A 207 -20.52 -11.03 2.04
N THR A 208 -21.28 -10.20 2.76
CA THR A 208 -20.87 -9.62 4.05
C THR A 208 -20.54 -10.71 5.07
N LEU A 209 -21.33 -11.78 5.11
CA LEU A 209 -21.07 -12.89 6.03
C LEU A 209 -19.76 -13.62 5.70
N ARG A 210 -19.46 -13.83 4.40
CA ARG A 210 -18.19 -14.42 3.95
C ARG A 210 -17.01 -13.53 4.28
N ASP A 211 -17.15 -12.22 4.10
CA ASP A 211 -16.11 -11.24 4.44
C ASP A 211 -15.85 -11.22 5.96
N ILE A 212 -16.92 -11.23 6.78
CA ILE A 212 -16.80 -11.37 8.24
C ILE A 212 -16.04 -12.65 8.59
N ILE A 213 -16.38 -13.80 8.00
CA ILE A 213 -15.67 -15.06 8.26
C ILE A 213 -14.18 -14.91 7.93
N ALA A 214 -13.84 -14.35 6.76
CA ALA A 214 -12.45 -14.16 6.35
C ALA A 214 -11.66 -13.27 7.32
N GLU A 215 -12.27 -12.17 7.77
CA GLU A 215 -11.67 -11.25 8.74
C GLU A 215 -11.47 -11.85 10.14
N LEU A 216 -12.40 -12.72 10.58
CA LEU A 216 -12.28 -13.38 11.89
C LEU A 216 -11.16 -14.43 11.92
N LEU A 217 -10.82 -15.03 10.77
CA LEU A 217 -9.72 -15.99 10.65
C LEU A 217 -8.35 -15.34 10.79
N GLN A 218 -8.17 -14.16 10.18
CA GLN A 218 -6.90 -13.43 10.16
C GLN A 218 -7.14 -11.94 10.40
N PRO A 219 -7.37 -11.53 11.66
CA PRO A 219 -7.59 -10.14 12.03
C PRO A 219 -6.41 -9.26 11.61
N GLY A 220 -6.71 -8.18 10.88
CA GLY A 220 -5.69 -7.19 10.52
C GLY A 220 -4.61 -7.72 9.58
N ARG A 221 -4.90 -8.77 8.80
CA ARG A 221 -4.02 -9.25 7.72
C ARG A 221 -3.60 -8.08 6.83
N ASP A 222 -2.29 -7.88 6.70
CA ASP A 222 -1.76 -6.94 5.73
C ASP A 222 -1.63 -7.65 4.38
N MET A 223 -2.40 -7.19 3.39
CA MET A 223 -2.34 -7.70 2.02
C MET A 223 -0.93 -7.55 1.39
N ARG A 224 -0.11 -6.65 1.92
CA ARG A 224 1.23 -6.36 1.43
C ARG A 224 2.24 -7.45 1.81
N ASP A 225 1.97 -8.25 2.83
CA ASP A 225 2.88 -9.32 3.26
C ASP A 225 3.05 -10.43 2.21
N GLU A 226 2.10 -10.52 1.28
CA GLU A 226 2.14 -11.46 0.15
C GLU A 226 2.90 -10.92 -1.06
N LEU A 227 3.32 -9.65 -1.03
CA LEU A 227 4.08 -9.04 -2.12
C LEU A 227 5.55 -9.51 -2.09
N PRO A 228 6.19 -9.60 -3.27
CA PRO A 228 7.60 -10.00 -3.35
C PRO A 228 8.48 -9.04 -2.54
N PRO A 229 9.48 -9.57 -1.81
CA PRO A 229 10.34 -8.73 -0.99
C PRO A 229 11.19 -7.77 -1.85
N PRO A 230 11.55 -6.60 -1.30
CA PRO A 230 12.37 -5.63 -2.01
C PRO A 230 13.73 -6.22 -2.37
N LEU A 231 14.22 -5.88 -3.57
CA LEU A 231 15.50 -6.37 -4.06
C LEU A 231 16.67 -5.86 -3.20
N LEU A 232 17.44 -6.79 -2.65
CA LEU A 232 18.72 -6.52 -2.04
C LEU A 232 19.79 -6.46 -3.13
N ARG A 233 20.25 -5.25 -3.49
CA ARG A 233 21.44 -5.09 -4.34
C ARG A 233 22.63 -5.81 -3.70
N THR A 234 23.28 -6.66 -4.48
CA THR A 234 24.49 -7.40 -4.09
C THR A 234 25.77 -6.58 -4.33
N SER A 235 25.72 -5.52 -5.16
CA SER A 235 26.84 -4.61 -5.42
C SER A 235 26.37 -3.29 -6.06
N VAL A 236 27.04 -2.18 -5.75
CA VAL A 236 26.89 -0.89 -6.47
C VAL A 236 27.69 -1.02 -7.76
N MET A 237 27.03 -0.93 -8.92
CA MET A 237 27.68 -1.02 -10.24
C MET A 237 27.59 0.33 -10.93
N SER A 238 28.67 0.77 -11.58
CA SER A 238 28.62 1.93 -12.48
C SER A 238 28.26 1.48 -13.90
N ILE A 239 27.95 2.43 -14.78
CA ILE A 239 27.73 2.14 -16.20
C ILE A 239 28.99 1.54 -16.86
N GLU A 240 30.18 1.82 -16.31
CA GLU A 240 31.45 1.30 -16.83
C GLU A 240 31.63 -0.20 -16.55
N ASP A 241 30.96 -0.71 -15.52
CA ASP A 241 31.03 -2.13 -15.13
C ASP A 241 30.12 -3.02 -15.99
N LEU A 242 29.22 -2.42 -16.78
CA LEU A 242 28.28 -3.15 -17.61
C LEU A 242 28.94 -3.68 -18.88
N LYS A 243 28.81 -4.99 -19.10
CA LYS A 243 29.26 -5.67 -20.32
C LYS A 243 28.07 -6.26 -21.08
N PRO A 244 28.05 -6.17 -22.42
CA PRO A 244 27.09 -6.92 -23.23
C PRO A 244 27.08 -8.41 -22.86
N GLY A 245 25.88 -8.98 -22.74
CA GLY A 245 25.66 -10.36 -22.32
C GLY A 245 25.42 -10.57 -20.82
N MET A 246 25.66 -9.57 -19.97
CA MET A 246 25.38 -9.68 -18.54
C MET A 246 23.87 -9.75 -18.27
N GLU A 247 23.45 -10.68 -17.43
CA GLU A 247 22.07 -10.80 -16.95
C GLU A 247 21.95 -10.15 -15.57
N LEU A 248 20.95 -9.28 -15.43
CA LEU A 248 20.70 -8.47 -14.26
C LEU A 248 19.21 -8.52 -13.92
N VAL A 249 18.89 -8.32 -12.65
CA VAL A 249 17.52 -8.09 -12.20
C VAL A 249 17.33 -6.59 -12.09
N GLY A 250 16.26 -6.07 -12.68
CA GLY A 250 15.91 -4.66 -12.62
C GLY A 250 14.41 -4.46 -12.39
N THR A 251 14.05 -3.22 -12.10
CA THR A 251 12.64 -2.83 -11.88
C THR A 251 12.18 -1.93 -13.02
N VAL A 252 11.02 -2.24 -13.60
CA VAL A 252 10.41 -1.42 -14.65
C VAL A 252 10.00 -0.08 -14.06
N ARG A 253 10.63 1.02 -14.49
CA ARG A 253 10.28 2.37 -14.05
C ARG A 253 9.19 3.00 -14.88
N ASN A 254 9.14 2.69 -16.17
CA ASN A 254 8.19 3.32 -17.07
C ASN A 254 7.89 2.40 -18.26
N VAL A 255 6.66 2.47 -18.76
CA VAL A 255 6.21 1.72 -19.93
C VAL A 255 5.66 2.72 -20.94
N ILE A 256 6.17 2.66 -22.17
CA ILE A 256 5.84 3.56 -23.28
C ILE A 256 5.48 2.73 -24.51
N ASP A 257 4.91 3.34 -25.55
CA ASP A 257 4.38 2.60 -26.71
C ASP A 257 5.43 1.72 -27.41
N PHE A 258 6.70 2.15 -27.42
CA PHE A 258 7.79 1.45 -28.11
C PHE A 258 8.71 0.63 -27.20
N GLY A 259 8.43 0.55 -25.89
CA GLY A 259 9.27 -0.23 -24.97
C GLY A 259 9.01 0.02 -23.50
N ALA A 260 9.94 -0.44 -22.65
CA ALA A 260 9.91 -0.20 -21.22
C ALA A 260 11.31 0.23 -20.73
N PHE A 261 11.34 1.16 -19.79
CA PHE A 261 12.56 1.57 -19.10
C PHE A 261 12.73 0.77 -17.82
N VAL A 262 13.88 0.13 -17.66
CA VAL A 262 14.21 -0.74 -16.54
C VAL A 262 15.42 -0.18 -15.80
N ASP A 263 15.26 0.02 -14.49
CA ASP A 263 16.35 0.37 -13.60
C ASP A 263 17.08 -0.90 -13.16
N ILE A 264 18.29 -1.07 -13.70
CA ILE A 264 19.24 -2.14 -13.32
C ILE A 264 20.24 -1.69 -12.25
N GLY A 265 20.11 -0.44 -11.80
CA GLY A 265 20.79 0.07 -10.64
C GLY A 265 22.10 0.82 -10.87
N VAL A 266 22.32 1.32 -12.09
CA VAL A 266 23.52 2.10 -12.47
C VAL A 266 23.23 3.61 -12.58
N HIS A 267 22.20 4.11 -11.90
CA HIS A 267 21.68 5.49 -11.97
C HIS A 267 21.14 5.92 -13.36
N GLN A 268 21.25 5.06 -14.36
CA GLN A 268 20.76 5.28 -15.72
C GLN A 268 19.83 4.12 -16.10
N ASP A 269 18.65 4.47 -16.61
CA ASP A 269 17.66 3.47 -17.00
C ASP A 269 18.04 2.85 -18.34
N GLY A 270 17.91 1.52 -18.44
CA GLY A 270 18.06 0.80 -19.69
C GLY A 270 16.73 0.67 -20.42
N LEU A 271 16.76 0.72 -21.75
CA LEU A 271 15.58 0.59 -22.59
C LEU A 271 15.44 -0.84 -23.10
N VAL A 272 14.31 -1.47 -22.81
CA VAL A 272 13.86 -2.71 -23.48
C VAL A 272 12.88 -2.30 -24.57
N HIS A 273 13.28 -2.43 -25.84
CA HIS A 273 12.40 -2.16 -26.97
C HIS A 273 11.24 -3.17 -27.02
N ILE A 274 10.08 -2.80 -27.60
CA ILE A 274 8.88 -3.67 -27.67
C ILE A 274 9.17 -5.05 -28.26
N SER A 275 10.04 -5.13 -29.26
CA SER A 275 10.46 -6.38 -29.90
C SER A 275 11.37 -7.26 -29.04
N GLN A 276 11.89 -6.71 -27.94
CA GLN A 276 12.80 -7.37 -27.00
C GLN A 276 12.13 -7.66 -25.65
N LEU A 277 10.85 -7.29 -25.46
CA LEU A 277 10.10 -7.53 -24.23
C LEU A 277 9.66 -9.00 -24.06
N SER A 278 9.41 -9.70 -25.16
CA SER A 278 8.87 -11.06 -25.10
C SER A 278 9.23 -11.88 -26.33
N ASP A 279 9.18 -13.20 -26.18
CA ASP A 279 9.32 -14.16 -27.27
C ASP A 279 8.09 -14.19 -28.19
N ARG A 280 6.92 -13.76 -27.70
CA ARG A 280 5.68 -13.62 -28.49
C ARG A 280 5.53 -12.22 -29.06
N PHE A 281 4.76 -12.10 -30.14
CA PHE A 281 4.35 -10.79 -30.66
C PHE A 281 3.41 -10.09 -29.68
N ILE A 282 3.71 -8.82 -29.37
CA ILE A 282 2.95 -8.00 -28.43
C ILE A 282 2.59 -6.69 -29.12
N LYS A 283 1.32 -6.27 -29.01
CA LYS A 283 0.84 -5.00 -29.60
C LYS A 283 1.18 -3.79 -28.75
N HIS A 284 1.21 -3.95 -27.42
CA HIS A 284 1.51 -2.88 -26.49
C HIS A 284 2.38 -3.40 -25.33
N PRO A 285 3.47 -2.73 -24.97
CA PRO A 285 4.37 -3.15 -23.87
C PRO A 285 3.68 -3.48 -22.55
N SER A 286 2.57 -2.80 -22.25
CA SER A 286 1.71 -3.03 -21.07
C SER A 286 1.09 -4.42 -20.98
N GLN A 287 1.10 -5.21 -22.06
CA GLN A 287 0.67 -6.62 -22.04
C GLN A 287 1.77 -7.58 -21.54
N ALA A 288 3.02 -7.10 -21.47
CA ALA A 288 4.18 -7.87 -21.07
C ALA A 288 4.66 -7.47 -19.68
N VAL A 289 4.66 -6.17 -19.39
CA VAL A 289 5.23 -5.59 -18.18
C VAL A 289 4.40 -4.42 -17.69
N SER A 290 4.39 -4.23 -16.38
CA SER A 290 3.81 -3.09 -15.66
C SER A 290 4.90 -2.30 -14.95
N VAL A 291 4.64 -1.02 -14.69
CA VAL A 291 5.53 -0.21 -13.85
C VAL A 291 5.60 -0.80 -12.45
N GLY A 292 6.82 -0.99 -11.93
CA GLY A 292 7.08 -1.66 -10.66
C GLY A 292 7.43 -3.14 -10.78
N ASP A 293 7.22 -3.76 -11.95
CA ASP A 293 7.56 -5.18 -12.13
C ASP A 293 9.07 -5.41 -11.98
N VAL A 294 9.42 -6.46 -11.25
CA VAL A 294 10.79 -6.97 -11.15
C VAL A 294 11.02 -7.94 -12.30
N VAL A 295 11.95 -7.59 -13.18
CA VAL A 295 12.23 -8.33 -14.41
C VAL A 295 13.70 -8.72 -14.51
N LYS A 296 13.97 -9.90 -15.08
CA LYS A 296 15.32 -10.31 -15.48
C LYS A 296 15.59 -9.78 -16.89
N VAL A 297 16.69 -9.07 -17.05
CA VAL A 297 17.11 -8.43 -18.30
C VAL A 297 18.54 -8.80 -18.63
N ARG A 298 18.86 -8.87 -19.92
CA ARG A 298 20.22 -9.04 -20.42
C ARG A 298 20.67 -7.78 -21.14
N VAL A 299 21.90 -7.35 -20.88
CA VAL A 299 22.52 -6.21 -21.55
C VAL A 299 22.81 -6.59 -23.01
N LEU A 300 22.22 -5.87 -23.95
CA LEU A 300 22.51 -6.00 -25.38
C LEU A 300 23.67 -5.12 -25.79
N ASP A 301 23.63 -3.85 -25.38
CA ASP A 301 24.60 -2.83 -25.79
C ASP A 301 24.73 -1.73 -24.73
N VAL A 302 25.91 -1.13 -24.63
CA VAL A 302 26.22 -0.04 -23.69
C VAL A 302 26.96 1.07 -24.44
N ASP A 303 26.30 2.20 -24.64
CA ASP A 303 26.90 3.40 -25.21
C ASP A 303 27.30 4.37 -24.08
N LEU A 304 28.57 4.34 -23.69
CA LEU A 304 29.14 5.21 -22.65
C LEU A 304 29.11 6.70 -23.04
N LYS A 305 29.21 7.02 -24.34
CA LYS A 305 29.22 8.42 -24.80
C LYS A 305 27.83 9.05 -24.69
N LYS A 306 26.80 8.28 -25.04
CA LYS A 306 25.40 8.74 -24.99
C LYS A 306 24.69 8.38 -23.68
N LYS A 307 25.36 7.67 -22.76
CA LYS A 307 24.80 7.12 -21.52
C LYS A 307 23.51 6.31 -21.78
N ARG A 308 23.55 5.43 -22.79
CA ARG A 308 22.40 4.60 -23.18
C ARG A 308 22.73 3.13 -22.95
N ILE A 309 21.75 2.40 -22.43
CA ILE A 309 21.86 0.97 -22.14
C ILE A 309 20.70 0.27 -22.86
N GLY A 310 21.04 -0.60 -23.80
CA GLY A 310 20.08 -1.45 -24.50
C GLY A 310 19.89 -2.75 -23.75
N LEU A 311 18.64 -3.11 -23.44
CA LEU A 311 18.29 -4.30 -22.68
C LEU A 311 17.36 -5.22 -23.48
N THR A 312 17.40 -6.52 -23.17
CA THR A 312 16.44 -7.51 -23.67
C THR A 312 15.89 -8.37 -22.55
N MET A 313 14.61 -8.73 -22.66
CA MET A 313 13.95 -9.74 -21.83
C MET A 313 13.74 -11.05 -22.59
N LYS A 314 14.10 -11.08 -23.88
CA LYS A 314 13.86 -12.20 -24.79
C LYS A 314 14.80 -13.37 -24.51
N GLY A 315 14.26 -14.58 -24.44
CA GLY A 315 15.05 -15.78 -24.14
C GLY A 315 15.58 -15.85 -22.71
N ILE A 316 15.01 -15.07 -21.78
CA ILE A 316 15.34 -15.08 -20.36
C ILE A 316 14.11 -15.60 -19.59
N ASN A 317 14.33 -16.60 -18.75
CA ASN A 317 13.23 -17.18 -17.97
C ASN A 317 12.88 -16.24 -16.79
N GLN A 318 11.68 -15.67 -16.82
CA GLN A 318 11.22 -14.66 -15.85
C GLN A 318 10.71 -15.26 -14.52
N LYS A 319 10.86 -16.58 -14.32
CA LYS A 319 10.50 -17.25 -13.06
C LYS A 319 11.46 -16.90 -11.93
#